data_AF-A0AAP2HJU1-F1
#
_entry.id   AF-A0AAP2HJU1-F1
#
_cell.length_a   1.000
_cell.length_b   1.000
_cell.length_c   1.000
_cell.angle_alpha   90.00
_cell.angle_beta   90.00
_cell.angle_gamma   90.00
#
_symmetry.space_group_name_H-M   'P 1'
#
loop_
_entity.id
_entity.type
_entity.pdbx_description
1 polymer ?
#
loop_
_entity_poly.entity_id
_entity_poly.type
_entity_poly.pdbx_seq_one_letter_code
_entity_poly.pdbx_strand_id
1 'polypeptide(L)'
;MSRIKFTAEPPFDVVRRDTLSLRSVVRYDRDAKRPTTPILVGKYIVARRPLADSVHTLYMILDGTEIAGTQISYPSEDDCASAITRLRDAKRALEAAAAAVITRAKKPRKSRALTIREAA
;
A
#
# COMPACT_ATOMS: atom_id res chain seq x y z
N MET A 1 -49.33 -17.22 19.83
CA MET A 1 -48.03 -17.76 20.29
C MET A 1 -47.20 -16.60 20.83
N SER A 2 -46.81 -16.67 22.09
CA SER A 2 -46.11 -15.60 22.83
C SER A 2 -44.66 -15.48 22.37
N ARG A 3 -44.20 -14.25 22.08
CA ARG A 3 -42.84 -13.93 21.67
C ARG A 3 -41.97 -13.81 22.93
N ILE A 4 -41.15 -14.83 23.21
CA ILE A 4 -40.23 -14.84 24.36
C ILE A 4 -39.20 -13.72 24.15
N LYS A 5 -39.24 -12.67 24.99
CA LYS A 5 -38.20 -11.65 25.05
C LYS A 5 -37.05 -12.19 25.89
N PHE A 6 -35.96 -12.59 25.23
CA PHE A 6 -34.71 -12.92 25.91
C PHE A 6 -33.95 -11.62 26.20
N THR A 7 -34.07 -11.14 27.43
CA THR A 7 -33.19 -10.08 27.95
C THR A 7 -31.96 -10.78 28.52
N ALA A 8 -30.95 -11.04 27.69
CA ALA A 8 -29.64 -11.40 28.21
C ALA A 8 -29.04 -10.15 28.83
N GLU A 9 -28.93 -10.12 30.15
CA GLU A 9 -27.94 -9.27 30.80
C GLU A 9 -26.56 -9.72 30.29
N PRO A 10 -25.66 -8.78 29.93
CA PRO A 10 -24.32 -9.16 29.51
C PRO A 10 -23.71 -9.97 30.65
N PRO A 11 -23.10 -11.14 30.38
CA PRO A 11 -22.43 -11.89 31.43
C PRO A 11 -21.31 -10.98 31.94
N PHE A 12 -21.52 -10.38 33.11
CA PHE A 12 -20.45 -9.71 33.81
C PHE A 12 -19.35 -10.74 33.98
N ASP A 13 -18.22 -10.44 33.34
CA ASP A 13 -17.01 -11.25 33.36
C ASP A 13 -16.73 -11.67 34.80
N VAL A 14 -16.82 -12.98 35.06
CA VAL A 14 -16.30 -13.57 36.29
C VAL A 14 -14.88 -13.06 36.43
N VAL A 15 -14.63 -12.27 37.48
CA VAL A 15 -13.34 -11.64 37.76
C VAL A 15 -12.30 -12.73 37.99
N ARG A 16 -11.66 -13.20 36.90
CA ARG A 16 -10.47 -14.03 36.95
C ARG A 16 -9.33 -13.12 37.42
N ARG A 17 -8.91 -13.32 38.68
CA ARG A 17 -7.90 -12.49 39.36
C ARG A 17 -6.49 -12.63 38.79
N ASP A 18 -6.26 -13.62 37.92
CA ASP A 18 -4.91 -14.04 37.52
C ASP A 18 -4.52 -13.62 36.09
N THR A 19 -5.37 -12.88 35.38
CA THR A 19 -5.01 -12.29 34.08
C THR A 19 -5.21 -10.78 34.10
N LEU A 20 -4.15 -10.02 33.88
CA LEU A 20 -4.22 -8.57 33.65
C LEU A 20 -5.15 -8.31 32.46
N SER A 21 -6.35 -7.78 32.72
CA SER A 21 -7.29 -7.40 31.68
C SER A 21 -6.84 -6.08 31.05
N LEU A 22 -6.14 -6.16 29.92
CA LEU A 22 -5.70 -4.97 29.18
C LEU A 22 -6.85 -4.47 28.29
N ARG A 23 -7.88 -3.84 28.90
CA ARG A 23 -8.88 -3.07 28.16
C ARG A 23 -8.37 -1.64 27.96
N SER A 24 -7.50 -1.42 26.98
CA SER A 24 -7.17 -0.05 26.55
C SER A 24 -8.28 0.46 25.61
N VAL A 25 -9.20 1.28 26.14
CA VAL A 25 -10.17 2.00 25.31
C VAL A 25 -9.53 3.33 24.89
N VAL A 26 -8.96 3.36 23.69
CA VAL A 26 -8.48 4.62 23.10
C VAL A 26 -9.68 5.33 22.48
N ARG A 27 -10.15 6.41 23.11
CA ARG A 27 -11.17 7.27 22.52
C ARG A 27 -10.57 8.02 21.34
N TYR A 28 -11.10 7.75 20.16
CA TYR A 28 -10.68 8.39 18.93
C TYR A 28 -11.28 9.80 18.87
N ASP A 29 -10.41 10.81 18.87
CA ASP A 29 -10.78 12.19 18.59
C ASP A 29 -10.58 12.46 17.09
N ARG A 30 -11.67 12.78 16.39
CA ARG A 30 -11.67 13.01 14.94
C ARG A 30 -10.97 14.33 14.58
N ASP A 31 -11.05 15.32 15.46
CA ASP A 31 -10.58 16.69 15.20
C ASP A 31 -9.18 16.95 15.76
N ALA A 32 -8.66 16.02 16.59
CA ALA A 32 -7.29 16.09 17.07
C ALA A 32 -6.28 16.13 15.92
N LYS A 33 -5.39 17.13 15.95
CA LYS A 33 -4.32 17.28 14.97
C LYS A 33 -3.37 16.09 15.05
N ARG A 34 -3.32 15.31 13.97
CA ARG A 34 -2.48 14.12 13.89
C ARG A 34 -1.07 14.42 13.36
N PRO A 35 -0.08 13.61 13.74
CA PRO A 35 1.28 13.79 13.26
C PRO A 35 1.37 13.45 11.76
N THR A 36 1.69 14.45 10.96
CA THR A 36 1.96 14.34 9.51
C THR A 36 3.45 14.40 9.19
N THR A 37 4.29 14.65 10.19
CA THR A 37 5.74 14.74 9.98
C THR A 37 6.29 13.39 9.53
N PRO A 38 7.18 13.34 8.53
CA PRO A 38 7.85 12.11 8.14
C PRO A 38 8.63 11.51 9.30
N ILE A 39 8.77 10.18 9.28
CA ILE A 39 9.55 9.43 10.25
C ILE A 39 10.72 8.74 9.55
N LEU A 40 11.77 8.47 10.32
CA LEU A 40 12.88 7.65 9.89
C LEU A 40 12.68 6.24 10.44
N VAL A 41 12.75 5.26 9.55
CA VAL A 41 12.73 3.83 9.89
C VAL A 41 14.07 3.27 9.42
N GLY A 42 15.02 3.14 10.34
CA GLY A 42 16.42 2.90 10.03
C GLY A 42 16.98 3.99 9.12
N LYS A 43 17.32 3.61 7.88
CA LYS A 43 17.81 4.53 6.83
C LYS A 43 16.73 5.06 5.89
N TYR A 44 15.47 4.64 6.06
CA TYR A 44 14.39 4.92 5.13
C TYR A 44 13.50 6.06 5.62
N ILE A 45 13.02 6.87 4.68
CA ILE A 45 12.09 7.96 4.96
C ILE A 45 10.67 7.45 4.70
N VAL A 46 9.81 7.59 5.70
CA VAL A 46 8.40 7.20 5.60
C VAL A 46 7.54 8.42 5.89
N ALA A 47 6.76 8.86 4.90
CA ALA A 47 5.78 9.91 5.08
C ALA A 47 4.52 9.37 5.79
N ARG A 48 3.92 10.21 6.63
CA ARG A 48 2.69 9.88 7.35
C ARG A 48 1.54 10.70 6.82
N ARG A 49 0.49 10.02 6.39
CA ARG A 49 -0.76 10.63 5.95
C ARG A 49 -1.93 10.06 6.73
N PRO A 50 -2.45 10.79 7.73
CA PRO A 50 -3.68 10.39 8.39
C PRO A 50 -4.83 10.26 7.38
N LEU A 51 -5.60 9.18 7.47
CA LEU A 51 -6.77 9.00 6.63
C LEU A 51 -7.95 9.76 7.24
N ALA A 52 -8.70 10.45 6.38
CA ALA A 52 -9.95 11.07 6.79
C ALA A 52 -10.91 10.00 7.31
N ASP A 53 -11.63 10.32 8.37
CA ASP A 53 -12.70 9.48 8.94
C ASP A 53 -12.27 8.09 9.41
N SER A 54 -10.97 7.87 9.56
CA SER A 54 -10.39 6.62 10.04
C SER A 54 -9.39 6.87 11.15
N VAL A 55 -9.28 5.92 12.08
CA VAL A 55 -8.25 5.90 13.13
C VAL A 55 -6.85 5.65 12.54
N HIS A 56 -6.79 5.12 11.31
CA HIS A 56 -5.55 4.70 10.68
C HIS A 56 -4.74 5.86 10.09
N THR A 57 -3.43 5.65 10.06
CA THR A 57 -2.47 6.50 9.35
C THR A 57 -1.89 5.70 8.20
N LEU A 58 -1.89 6.28 7.01
CA LEU A 58 -1.23 5.72 5.85
C LEU A 58 0.25 6.07 5.93
N TYR A 59 1.09 5.04 6.00
CA TYR A 59 2.54 5.13 5.91
C TYR A 59 2.95 4.97 4.45
N MET A 60 3.68 5.95 3.93
CA MET A 60 4.13 6.00 2.54
C MET A 60 5.66 5.88 2.55
N ILE A 61 6.18 4.76 2.07
CA ILE A 61 7.61 4.49 2.01
C ILE A 61 8.19 5.25 0.81
N LEU A 62 9.19 6.09 1.04
CA LEU A 62 9.77 6.94 0.00
C LEU A 62 11.13 6.42 -0.47
N ASP A 63 11.35 6.43 -1.79
CA ASP A 63 12.67 6.32 -2.43
C ASP A 63 12.95 7.67 -3.13
N GLY A 64 13.57 8.60 -2.40
CA GLY A 64 13.76 9.98 -2.86
C GLY A 64 12.43 10.72 -2.99
N THR A 65 12.04 11.07 -4.21
CA THR A 65 10.78 11.78 -4.51
C THR A 65 9.60 10.85 -4.81
N GLU A 66 9.86 9.54 -4.93
CA GLU A 66 8.85 8.57 -5.34
C GLU A 66 8.37 7.70 -4.19
N ILE A 67 7.14 7.23 -4.31
CA ILE A 67 6.51 6.36 -3.32
C ILE A 67 6.76 4.91 -3.74
N ALA A 68 7.59 4.21 -2.98
CA ALA A 68 7.90 2.80 -3.18
C ALA A 68 6.75 1.87 -2.77
N GLY A 69 5.98 2.28 -1.76
CA GLY A 69 4.84 1.51 -1.28
C GLY A 69 4.05 2.26 -0.23
N THR A 70 2.85 1.77 0.06
CA THR A 70 1.98 2.33 1.08
C THR A 70 1.38 1.23 1.93
N GLN A 71 1.26 1.47 3.23
CA GLN A 71 0.64 0.52 4.17
C GLN A 71 -0.01 1.23 5.35
N ILE A 72 -0.93 0.53 6.02
CA ILE A 72 -1.67 1.04 7.19
C ILE A 72 -0.93 0.76 8.51
N SER A 73 -0.23 -0.37 8.57
CA SER A 73 0.61 -0.74 9.71
C SER A 73 1.91 0.07 9.70
N TYR A 74 2.47 0.31 10.90
CA TYR A 74 3.79 0.90 11.03
C TYR A 74 4.82 0.00 10.33
N PRO A 75 5.61 0.51 9.36
CA PRO A 75 6.54 -0.31 8.60
C PRO A 75 7.77 -0.70 9.41
N SER A 76 8.24 -1.93 9.21
CA SER A 76 9.57 -2.36 9.61
C SER A 76 10.63 -1.90 8.60
N GLU A 77 11.90 -2.02 8.97
CA GLU A 77 13.01 -1.76 8.04
C GLU A 77 13.00 -2.71 6.85
N ASP A 78 12.64 -3.99 7.07
CA ASP A 78 12.56 -5.02 6.02
C ASP A 78 11.42 -4.75 5.03
N ASP A 79 10.28 -4.25 5.51
CA ASP A 79 9.16 -3.83 4.66
C ASP A 79 9.61 -2.69 3.74
N CYS A 80 10.33 -1.71 4.30
CA CYS A 80 10.85 -0.58 3.54
C CYS A 80 11.86 -1.03 2.48
N ALA A 81 12.81 -1.89 2.86
CA ALA A 81 13.80 -2.44 1.94
C ALA A 81 13.13 -3.19 0.77
N SER A 82 12.14 -4.04 1.09
CA SER A 82 11.41 -4.85 0.13
C SER A 82 10.54 -4.01 -0.82
N ALA A 83 9.91 -2.95 -0.33
CA ALA A 83 9.12 -2.05 -1.17
C ALA A 83 10.01 -1.32 -2.20
N ILE A 84 11.19 -0.85 -1.75
CA ILE A 84 12.12 -0.12 -2.60
C ILE A 84 12.75 -1.02 -3.67
N THR A 85 13.15 -2.24 -3.31
CA THR A 85 13.67 -3.20 -4.30
C THR A 85 12.64 -3.51 -5.38
N ARG A 86 11.38 -3.76 -4.99
CA ARG A 86 10.27 -3.98 -5.92
C ARG A 86 10.05 -2.78 -6.86
N LEU A 87 10.07 -1.55 -6.35
CA LEU A 87 9.94 -0.35 -7.19
C LEU A 87 11.07 -0.29 -8.23
N ARG A 88 12.32 -0.52 -7.80
CA ARG A 88 13.48 -0.44 -8.69
C ARG A 88 13.47 -1.54 -9.75
N ASP A 89 13.06 -2.75 -9.38
CA ASP A 89 12.94 -3.85 -10.32
C ASP A 89 11.81 -3.61 -11.33
N ALA A 90 10.69 -3.05 -10.91
CA ALA A 90 9.62 -2.63 -11.80
C ALA A 90 10.08 -1.57 -12.81
N LYS A 91 10.87 -0.58 -12.37
CA LYS A 91 11.47 0.42 -13.27
C LYS A 91 12.41 -0.21 -14.30
N ARG A 92 13.31 -1.08 -13.86
CA ARG A 92 14.23 -1.79 -14.76
C ARG A 92 13.48 -2.62 -15.80
N ALA A 93 12.39 -3.29 -15.40
CA ALA A 93 11.55 -4.04 -16.31
C ALA A 93 10.86 -3.13 -17.35
N LEU A 94 10.35 -1.98 -16.93
CA LEU A 94 9.74 -0.99 -17.84
C LEU A 94 10.76 -0.41 -18.82
N GLU A 95 11.97 -0.08 -18.37
CA GLU A 95 13.06 0.40 -19.23
C GLU A 95 13.46 -0.65 -20.28
N ALA A 96 13.60 -1.91 -19.86
CA ALA A 96 13.89 -3.02 -20.77
C ALA A 96 12.78 -3.21 -21.82
N ALA A 97 11.51 -3.13 -21.39
CA ALA A 97 10.38 -3.21 -22.30
C ALA A 97 10.34 -2.04 -23.30
N ALA A 98 10.60 -0.81 -22.83
CA ALA A 98 10.68 0.37 -23.69
C ALA A 98 11.82 0.24 -24.73
N ALA A 99 13.00 -0.23 -24.31
CA ALA A 99 14.10 -0.50 -25.22
C ALA A 99 13.75 -1.56 -26.27
N ALA A 100 13.04 -2.64 -25.89
CA ALA A 100 12.57 -3.65 -26.83
C ALA A 100 11.57 -3.09 -27.87
N VAL A 101 10.68 -2.20 -27.45
CA VAL A 101 9.75 -1.52 -28.37
C VAL A 101 10.50 -0.60 -29.34
N ILE A 102 11.44 0.20 -28.85
CA ILE A 102 12.23 1.12 -29.68
C ILE A 102 13.08 0.34 -30.69
N THR A 103 13.73 -0.74 -30.26
CA THR A 103 14.53 -1.58 -31.17
C THR A 103 13.67 -2.25 -32.24
N ARG A 104 12.45 -2.70 -31.90
CA ARG A 104 11.49 -3.22 -32.88
C ARG A 104 11.01 -2.14 -33.86
N ALA A 105 10.79 -0.92 -33.40
CA ALA A 105 10.38 0.20 -34.24
C ALA A 105 11.50 0.64 -35.22
N LYS A 106 12.76 0.57 -34.79
CA LYS A 106 13.93 0.88 -35.63
C LYS A 106 14.25 -0.20 -36.68
N LYS A 107 13.70 -1.42 -36.55
CA LYS A 107 13.93 -2.47 -37.55
C LYS A 107 13.24 -2.07 -38.87
N PRO A 108 13.96 -1.99 -40.00
CA PRO A 108 13.36 -1.66 -41.27
C PRO A 108 12.30 -2.70 -41.61
N ARG A 109 11.07 -2.25 -41.91
CA ARG A 109 10.03 -3.13 -42.44
C ARG A 109 10.53 -3.65 -43.79
N LYS A 110 10.61 -4.97 -43.94
CA LYS A 110 10.83 -5.59 -45.26
C LYS A 110 9.73 -5.05 -46.19
N SER A 111 10.13 -4.49 -47.33
CA SER A 111 9.18 -4.06 -48.35
C SER A 111 8.29 -5.24 -48.72
N ARG A 112 6.98 -5.04 -48.67
CA ARG A 112 6.04 -6.05 -49.14
C ARG A 112 6.22 -6.12 -50.66
N ALA A 113 6.60 -7.28 -51.19
CA ALA A 113 6.65 -7.45 -52.63
C ALA A 113 5.23 -7.26 -53.16
N LEU A 114 5.01 -6.18 -53.94
CA LEU A 114 3.76 -5.97 -54.65
C LEU A 114 3.65 -7.09 -55.69
N THR A 115 2.67 -7.96 -55.52
CA THR A 115 2.30 -8.91 -56.57
C THR A 115 1.71 -8.12 -57.73
N ILE A 116 2.19 -8.40 -58.94
CA ILE A 116 1.99 -7.69 -60.22
C ILE A 116 0.51 -7.39 -60.58
N ARG A 117 -0.48 -7.94 -59.85
CA ARG A 117 -1.92 -7.72 -60.08
C ARG A 117 -2.47 -6.38 -59.57
N GLU A 118 -1.73 -5.57 -58.84
CA GLU A 118 -2.21 -4.27 -58.31
C GLU A 118 -1.86 -3.06 -59.20
N ALA A 119 -1.30 -3.26 -60.40
CA ALA A 119 -0.83 -2.18 -61.29
C ALA A 119 -1.57 -2.06 -62.63
N ALA A 120 -2.87 -2.37 -62.67
CA ALA A 120 -3.72 -2.19 -63.85
C ALA A 120 -4.95 -1.33 -63.53
#